data_AF-A0A6J6WWZ6-F1
#
_entry.id   AF-A0A6J6WWZ6-F1
#
_cell.length_a   1.000
_cell.length_b   1.000
_cell.length_c   1.000
_cell.angle_alpha   90.00
_cell.angle_beta   90.00
_cell.angle_gamma   90.00
#
_symmetry.space_group_name_H-M   'P 1'
#
loop_
_entity.id
_entity.type
_entity.pdbx_description
1 polymer ?
#
loop_
_entity_poly.entity_id
_entity_poly.type
_entity_poly.pdbx_seq_one_letter_code
_entity_poly.pdbx_strand_id
1 'polypeptide(L)'
;MTRPVFPNLVVGRSDFAEVEPWSVVPGTSQRGAASCDFSTRRLTVPLGSTPSDRVVRAHELVHLRISPAHIEHDGVLSDVSERALTCAEELRVNTVLARLGFETEELRDGSERLSGERLCELNQWAEAVFFYVALHGTGAAKEYLGGVRKVRPEWAKALRAFGSTLSAALRDFSTVKLTSTQLQGDAKVPDGYLDVTVRLARLADRVAGAQAPTTAEEFKQFRRSLQPGGRRPASGVFAPLVLDTTLEYASIHPRMGGRRRTAQVSGTGRPHLDRLLTDPHQRIFTRRRVGPGAVVVIDQSGSMDIPEAELQALLDAVPGVTVIGYSHRPGDAVGQPNAWLLADRGCRAQSWPTGNVGNGVDGPVLRYALGLRRDRDRVVWVTDGQVTDSNDHPNERLSEECARLVRRNQISLVRTLSEVAPSLRAVGVQGPNLEDFGRIGRKLREFG
;
A
#
# COMPACT_ATOMS: atom_id res chain seq x y z
N MET A 1 15.35 38.97 -33.79
CA MET A 1 14.87 39.35 -32.45
C MET A 1 15.83 38.76 -31.43
N THR A 2 16.55 39.60 -30.70
CA THR A 2 17.47 39.20 -29.63
C THR A 2 16.65 38.59 -28.49
N ARG A 3 16.96 37.35 -28.08
CA ARG A 3 16.35 36.75 -26.88
C ARG A 3 16.67 37.65 -25.69
N PRO A 4 15.67 38.10 -24.89
CA PRO A 4 15.96 38.78 -23.65
C PRO A 4 16.68 37.81 -22.72
N VAL A 5 17.98 38.06 -22.53
CA VAL A 5 18.82 37.34 -21.57
C VAL A 5 18.72 38.11 -20.26
N PHE A 6 18.20 37.47 -19.22
CA PHE A 6 18.21 38.01 -17.87
C PHE A 6 19.55 37.63 -17.22
N PRO A 7 20.32 38.59 -16.66
CA PRO A 7 21.49 38.26 -15.85
C PRO A 7 21.10 37.29 -14.74
N ASN A 8 21.98 36.33 -14.43
CA ASN A 8 21.78 35.19 -13.51
C ASN A 8 20.64 35.40 -12.51
N LEU A 9 19.43 34.96 -12.87
CA LEU A 9 18.23 34.99 -12.01
C LEU A 9 18.39 34.10 -10.76
N VAL A 10 19.45 33.30 -10.74
CA VAL A 10 19.76 32.27 -9.76
C VAL A 10 21.06 32.64 -9.06
N VAL A 11 21.06 33.68 -8.20
CA VAL A 11 22.27 34.04 -7.44
C VAL A 11 22.29 33.37 -6.06
N GLY A 12 23.40 32.71 -5.71
CA GLY A 12 23.66 32.26 -4.35
C GLY A 12 22.88 30.99 -3.93
N ARG A 13 22.59 30.12 -4.89
CA ARG A 13 22.12 28.75 -4.63
C ARG A 13 23.33 27.83 -4.42
N SER A 14 23.29 26.96 -3.43
CA SER A 14 24.36 25.97 -3.21
C SER A 14 24.16 24.69 -4.01
N ASP A 15 22.95 24.43 -4.49
CA ASP A 15 22.58 23.23 -5.26
C ASP A 15 22.69 23.43 -6.78
N PHE A 16 23.07 24.63 -7.23
CA PHE A 16 23.14 24.98 -8.64
C PHE A 16 24.32 25.92 -8.93
N ALA A 17 25.23 25.51 -9.82
CA ALA A 17 26.33 26.36 -10.26
C ALA A 17 25.88 27.31 -11.39
N GLU A 18 26.18 28.60 -11.25
CA GLU A 18 25.88 29.62 -12.25
C GLU A 18 26.86 29.57 -13.44
N VAL A 19 26.64 28.63 -14.37
CA VAL A 19 27.58 28.44 -15.50
C VAL A 19 27.18 29.20 -16.78
N GLU A 20 25.87 29.42 -17.05
CA GLU A 20 25.36 30.03 -18.31
C GLU A 20 24.07 30.87 -18.08
N PRO A 21 23.71 31.78 -19.00
CA PRO A 21 22.46 32.54 -18.87
C PRO A 21 21.20 31.70 -19.05
N TRP A 22 20.09 32.15 -18.45
CA TRP A 22 18.75 31.59 -18.66
C TRP A 22 18.10 32.16 -19.94
N SER A 23 17.39 31.31 -20.69
CA SER A 23 16.63 31.71 -21.87
C SER A 23 15.15 31.90 -21.53
N VAL A 24 14.64 33.12 -21.67
CA VAL A 24 13.20 33.41 -21.49
C VAL A 24 12.46 33.29 -22.81
N VAL A 25 11.34 32.57 -22.81
CA VAL A 25 10.50 32.34 -23.99
C VAL A 25 9.07 32.80 -23.70
N PRO A 26 8.41 33.52 -24.64
CA PRO A 26 7.02 33.89 -24.49
C PRO A 26 6.12 32.67 -24.34
N GLY A 27 5.30 32.66 -23.29
CA GLY A 27 4.24 31.68 -23.02
C GLY A 27 2.88 32.35 -22.80
N THR A 28 1.93 31.61 -22.23
CA THR A 28 0.61 32.12 -21.84
C THR A 28 0.38 31.91 -20.35
N SER A 29 -0.65 32.55 -19.79
CA SER A 29 -1.10 32.35 -18.40
C SER A 29 -1.98 31.11 -18.22
N GLN A 30 -2.22 30.32 -19.28
CA GLN A 30 -2.93 29.04 -19.16
C GLN A 30 -2.09 28.04 -18.37
N ARG A 31 -2.75 27.19 -17.57
CA ARG A 31 -2.08 26.16 -16.77
C ARG A 31 -1.28 25.21 -17.67
N GLY A 32 -0.03 24.96 -17.28
CA GLY A 32 0.90 24.10 -18.01
C GLY A 32 1.53 24.75 -19.25
N ALA A 33 1.15 25.98 -19.61
CA ALA A 33 1.82 26.73 -20.67
C ALA A 33 3.04 27.53 -20.17
N ALA A 34 3.01 27.95 -18.90
CA ALA A 34 4.17 28.47 -18.20
C ALA A 34 4.97 27.32 -17.58
N SER A 35 6.31 27.45 -17.57
CA SER A 35 7.19 26.40 -17.07
C SER A 35 8.59 26.91 -16.75
N CYS A 36 9.20 26.36 -15.72
CA CYS A 36 10.62 26.49 -15.40
C CYS A 36 11.35 25.16 -15.65
N ASP A 37 12.24 25.11 -16.64
CA ASP A 37 13.03 23.91 -16.97
C ASP A 37 14.52 24.13 -16.66
N PHE A 38 15.00 23.45 -15.61
CA PHE A 38 16.39 23.48 -15.18
C PHE A 38 17.36 22.78 -16.15
N SER A 39 16.90 21.75 -16.86
CA SER A 39 17.75 20.96 -17.76
C SER A 39 18.13 21.75 -19.01
N THR A 40 17.17 22.51 -19.56
CA THR A 40 17.38 23.36 -20.74
C THR A 40 17.61 24.84 -20.40
N ARG A 41 17.59 25.20 -19.11
CA ARG A 41 17.71 26.58 -18.59
C ARG A 41 16.70 27.51 -19.24
N ARG A 42 15.47 27.04 -19.40
CA ARG A 42 14.41 27.71 -20.14
C ARG A 42 13.28 28.11 -19.22
N LEU A 43 12.94 29.39 -19.25
CA LEU A 43 11.80 29.94 -18.52
C LEU A 43 10.72 30.36 -19.52
N THR A 44 9.61 29.64 -19.56
CA THR A 44 8.47 29.96 -20.42
C THR A 44 7.44 30.70 -19.58
N VAL A 45 7.19 31.97 -19.87
CA VAL A 45 6.29 32.83 -19.07
C VAL A 45 5.51 33.80 -19.95
N PRO A 46 4.30 34.21 -19.54
CA PRO A 46 3.60 35.29 -20.22
C PRO A 46 4.40 36.60 -20.10
N LEU A 47 4.49 37.33 -21.22
CA LEU A 47 5.15 38.64 -21.29
C LEU A 47 4.17 39.82 -21.17
N GLY A 48 2.88 39.52 -21.03
CA GLY A 48 1.85 40.53 -20.81
C GLY A 48 1.97 41.22 -19.44
N SER A 49 1.16 42.26 -19.29
CA SER A 49 1.12 43.13 -18.11
C SER A 49 -0.10 42.89 -17.21
N THR A 50 -0.98 41.94 -17.56
CA THR A 50 -2.18 41.64 -16.77
C THR A 50 -1.80 41.15 -15.37
N PRO A 51 -2.68 41.32 -14.35
CA PRO A 51 -2.41 40.77 -13.01
C PRO A 51 -2.06 39.29 -13.03
N SER A 52 -2.83 38.48 -13.76
CA SER A 52 -2.55 37.06 -13.96
C SER A 52 -1.18 36.81 -14.60
N ASP A 53 -0.81 37.53 -15.68
CA ASP A 53 0.51 37.36 -16.31
C ASP A 53 1.66 37.69 -15.34
N ARG A 54 1.49 38.71 -14.49
CA ARG A 54 2.49 39.09 -13.48
C ARG A 54 2.66 37.99 -12.43
N VAL A 55 1.55 37.44 -11.93
CA VAL A 55 1.57 36.43 -10.87
C VAL A 55 2.07 35.09 -11.40
N VAL A 56 1.66 34.66 -12.60
CA VAL A 56 2.19 33.45 -13.26
C VAL A 56 3.69 33.58 -13.50
N ARG A 57 4.15 34.73 -14.01
CA ARG A 57 5.60 34.96 -14.19
C ARG A 57 6.36 34.94 -12.86
N ALA A 58 5.79 35.52 -11.80
CA ALA A 58 6.40 35.48 -10.48
C ALA A 58 6.44 34.07 -9.89
N HIS A 59 5.40 33.26 -10.11
CA HIS A 59 5.34 31.85 -9.72
C HIS A 59 6.50 31.05 -10.33
N GLU A 60 6.72 31.16 -11.64
CA GLU A 60 7.84 30.48 -12.31
C GLU A 60 9.22 30.98 -11.84
N LEU A 61 9.33 32.28 -11.53
CA LEU A 61 10.56 32.84 -10.94
C LEU A 61 10.81 32.32 -9.51
N VAL A 62 9.75 32.05 -8.74
CA VAL A 62 9.89 31.41 -7.43
C VAL A 62 10.37 29.97 -7.60
N HIS A 63 9.81 29.18 -8.52
CA HIS A 63 10.34 27.86 -8.86
C HIS A 63 11.84 27.93 -9.18
N LEU A 64 12.21 28.83 -10.07
CA LEU A 64 13.60 29.08 -10.42
C LEU A 64 14.48 29.42 -9.20
N ARG A 65 13.92 30.12 -8.22
CA ARG A 65 14.63 30.53 -7.01
C ARG A 65 14.79 29.42 -5.97
N ILE A 66 13.81 28.52 -5.82
CA ILE A 66 13.73 27.64 -4.64
C ILE A 66 13.57 26.15 -4.95
N SER A 67 13.14 25.77 -6.15
CA SER A 67 12.94 24.37 -6.52
C SER A 67 14.28 23.71 -6.83
N PRO A 68 14.52 22.46 -6.38
CA PRO A 68 15.76 21.73 -6.66
C PRO A 68 16.02 21.65 -8.16
N ALA A 69 17.27 21.88 -8.57
CA ALA A 69 17.65 21.81 -9.97
C ALA A 69 17.73 20.36 -10.49
N HIS A 70 18.01 19.42 -9.59
CA HIS A 70 18.08 17.99 -9.87
C HIS A 70 17.41 17.24 -8.72
N ILE A 71 16.54 16.28 -9.07
CA ILE A 71 15.86 15.42 -8.12
C ILE A 71 16.19 13.99 -8.52
N GLU A 72 16.96 13.30 -7.69
CA GLU A 72 17.10 11.85 -7.79
C GLU A 72 16.09 11.21 -6.84
N HIS A 73 15.20 10.40 -7.40
CA HIS A 73 14.14 9.76 -6.65
C HIS A 73 14.62 8.55 -5.81
N ASP A 74 15.87 8.13 -6.00
CA ASP A 74 16.45 7.02 -5.27
C ASP A 74 16.81 7.38 -3.82
N GLY A 75 16.83 6.39 -2.94
CA GLY A 75 17.21 6.56 -1.54
C GLY A 75 16.15 7.29 -0.71
N VAL A 76 16.44 8.52 -0.26
CA VAL A 76 15.65 9.26 0.74
C VAL A 76 14.22 9.63 0.27
N LEU A 77 13.99 9.65 -1.04
CA LEU A 77 12.70 9.98 -1.65
C LEU A 77 11.92 8.74 -2.13
N SER A 78 12.49 7.54 -2.01
CA SER A 78 11.91 6.30 -2.55
C SER A 78 10.55 5.92 -1.93
N ASP A 79 10.20 6.48 -0.77
CA ASP A 79 8.94 6.23 -0.07
C ASP A 79 7.79 7.19 -0.48
N VAL A 80 8.05 8.15 -1.36
CA VAL A 80 7.11 9.22 -1.77
C VAL A 80 6.85 9.12 -3.27
N SER A 81 5.66 9.44 -3.76
CA SER A 81 5.41 9.48 -5.20
C SER A 81 5.92 10.78 -5.84
N GLU A 82 6.46 10.69 -7.06
CA GLU A 82 6.81 11.87 -7.87
C GLU A 82 5.64 12.86 -8.01
N ARG A 83 4.42 12.32 -8.11
CA ARG A 83 3.20 13.13 -8.22
C ARG A 83 2.97 13.95 -6.95
N ALA A 84 3.13 13.35 -5.77
CA ALA A 84 3.01 14.05 -4.50
C ALA A 84 4.11 15.10 -4.33
N LEU A 85 5.35 14.79 -4.70
CA LEU A 85 6.47 15.74 -4.67
C LEU A 85 6.18 16.96 -5.54
N THR A 86 5.74 16.73 -6.78
CA THR A 86 5.36 17.80 -7.71
C THR A 86 4.28 18.69 -7.11
N CYS A 87 3.16 18.12 -6.66
CA CYS A 87 2.05 18.91 -6.13
C CYS A 87 2.37 19.61 -4.81
N ALA A 88 3.19 18.98 -3.95
CA ALA A 88 3.66 19.61 -2.72
C ALA A 88 4.62 20.77 -3.00
N GLU A 89 5.42 20.68 -4.06
CA GLU A 89 6.31 21.75 -4.50
C GLU A 89 5.51 22.97 -4.99
N GLU A 90 4.49 22.74 -5.81
CA GLU A 90 3.53 23.79 -6.22
C GLU A 90 2.93 24.50 -5.00
N LEU A 91 2.51 23.74 -3.99
CA LEU A 91 1.99 24.30 -2.74
C LEU A 91 3.04 25.16 -2.01
N ARG A 92 4.29 24.69 -1.92
CA ARG A 92 5.38 25.43 -1.29
C ARG A 92 5.63 26.75 -2.03
N VAL A 93 5.72 26.70 -3.36
CA VAL A 93 5.90 27.86 -4.23
C VAL A 93 4.76 28.86 -4.07
N ASN A 94 3.50 28.40 -4.13
CA ASN A 94 2.32 29.24 -3.93
C ASN A 94 2.33 29.90 -2.54
N THR A 95 2.78 29.17 -1.52
CA THR A 95 2.91 29.72 -0.16
C THR A 95 3.97 30.81 -0.07
N VAL A 96 5.14 30.60 -0.68
CA VAL A 96 6.21 31.62 -0.75
C VAL A 96 5.71 32.85 -1.51
N LEU A 97 5.08 32.65 -2.67
CA LEU A 97 4.56 33.71 -3.52
C LEU A 97 3.54 34.59 -2.77
N ALA A 98 2.61 33.98 -2.04
CA ALA A 98 1.66 34.70 -1.19
C ALA A 98 2.37 35.49 -0.07
N ARG A 99 3.39 34.92 0.58
CA ARG A 99 4.16 35.61 1.64
C ARG A 99 5.01 36.76 1.12
N LEU A 100 5.33 36.78 -0.17
CA LEU A 100 5.99 37.89 -0.85
C LEU A 100 5.03 39.00 -1.28
N GLY A 101 3.72 38.85 -1.03
CA GLY A 101 2.71 39.87 -1.31
C GLY A 101 2.10 39.82 -2.72
N PHE A 102 2.30 38.73 -3.46
CA PHE A 102 1.64 38.53 -4.76
C PHE A 102 0.20 38.04 -4.57
N GLU A 103 -0.69 38.47 -5.46
CA GLU A 103 -2.11 38.12 -5.45
C GLU A 103 -2.33 36.70 -6.00
N THR A 104 -2.13 35.67 -5.17
CA THR A 104 -2.30 34.25 -5.59
C THR A 104 -3.74 33.88 -5.96
N GLU A 105 -4.71 34.77 -5.75
CA GLU A 105 -6.08 34.63 -6.26
C GLU A 105 -6.16 34.69 -7.79
N GLU A 106 -5.17 35.31 -8.44
CA GLU A 106 -5.07 35.40 -9.90
C GLU A 106 -4.52 34.11 -10.55
N LEU A 107 -4.01 33.16 -9.75
CA LEU A 107 -3.59 31.84 -10.23
C LEU A 107 -4.80 30.92 -10.45
N ARG A 108 -5.48 31.14 -11.58
CA ARG A 108 -6.62 30.36 -12.06
C ARG A 108 -6.79 30.54 -13.56
N ASP A 109 -7.22 29.50 -14.26
CA ASP A 109 -7.47 29.57 -15.71
C ASP A 109 -8.92 29.25 -16.11
N GLY A 110 -9.77 28.95 -15.13
CA GLY A 110 -11.20 28.66 -15.32
C GLY A 110 -11.50 27.18 -15.58
N SER A 111 -10.49 26.34 -15.75
CA SER A 111 -10.65 24.89 -15.96
C SER A 111 -10.88 24.11 -14.68
N GLU A 112 -10.66 24.73 -13.51
CA GLU A 112 -10.59 24.07 -12.22
C GLU A 112 -11.87 23.35 -11.84
N ARG A 113 -13.01 24.00 -12.06
CA ARG A 113 -14.32 23.44 -11.72
C ARG A 113 -14.58 22.16 -12.52
N LEU A 114 -14.35 22.22 -13.83
CA LEU A 114 -14.53 21.05 -14.72
C LEU A 114 -13.57 19.92 -14.35
N SER A 115 -12.31 20.25 -14.02
CA SER A 115 -11.33 19.27 -13.55
C SER A 115 -11.80 18.56 -12.27
N GLY A 116 -12.34 19.31 -11.31
CA GLY A 116 -12.92 18.74 -10.09
C GLY A 116 -14.12 17.82 -10.34
N GLU A 117 -15.02 18.22 -11.25
CA GLU A 117 -16.16 17.37 -11.66
C GLU A 117 -15.65 16.06 -12.30
N ARG A 118 -14.74 16.17 -13.27
CA ARG A 118 -14.22 15.03 -14.04
C ARG A 118 -13.48 14.01 -13.18
N LEU A 119 -12.59 14.45 -12.28
CA LEU A 119 -11.85 13.53 -11.40
C LEU A 119 -12.79 12.76 -10.46
N CYS A 120 -13.87 13.40 -10.01
CA CYS A 120 -14.90 12.76 -9.19
C CYS A 120 -15.75 11.75 -9.97
N GLU A 121 -16.11 12.07 -11.23
CA GLU A 121 -16.84 11.17 -12.13
C GLU A 121 -16.02 9.91 -12.45
N LEU A 122 -14.71 10.08 -12.70
CA LEU A 122 -13.77 8.98 -12.93
C LEU A 122 -13.38 8.24 -11.64
N ASN A 123 -13.89 8.64 -10.48
CA ASN A 123 -13.58 8.06 -9.17
C ASN A 123 -12.06 8.05 -8.85
N GLN A 124 -11.33 9.09 -9.28
CA GLN A 124 -9.88 9.22 -9.12
C GLN A 124 -9.55 10.03 -7.86
N TRP A 125 -9.73 9.41 -6.68
CA TRP A 125 -9.48 10.07 -5.40
C TRP A 125 -8.04 10.58 -5.23
N ALA A 126 -7.05 9.72 -5.52
CA ALA A 126 -5.64 10.07 -5.37
C ALA A 126 -5.27 11.33 -6.18
N GLU A 127 -5.65 11.36 -7.45
CA GLU A 127 -5.40 12.52 -8.31
C GLU A 127 -6.21 13.74 -7.83
N ALA A 128 -7.42 13.54 -7.32
CA ALA A 128 -8.20 14.63 -6.75
C ALA A 128 -7.54 15.28 -5.52
N VAL A 129 -6.83 14.48 -4.71
CA VAL A 129 -6.01 14.95 -3.58
C VAL A 129 -4.79 15.70 -4.10
N PHE A 130 -4.01 15.11 -5.01
CA PHE A 130 -2.80 15.74 -5.53
C PHE A 130 -3.09 17.06 -6.22
N PHE A 131 -4.12 17.12 -7.06
CA PHE A 131 -4.51 18.35 -7.72
C PHE A 131 -4.97 19.41 -6.71
N TYR A 132 -5.72 19.02 -5.68
CA TYR A 132 -6.10 19.94 -4.61
C TYR A 132 -4.88 20.52 -3.87
N VAL A 133 -3.86 19.70 -3.57
CA VAL A 133 -2.63 20.15 -2.92
C VAL A 133 -1.95 21.23 -3.77
N ALA A 134 -1.77 20.99 -5.07
CA ALA A 134 -1.12 21.95 -5.98
C ALA A 134 -1.88 23.29 -6.06
N LEU A 135 -3.21 23.25 -5.98
CA LEU A 135 -4.05 24.46 -6.01
C LEU A 135 -4.16 25.17 -4.67
N HIS A 136 -3.84 24.51 -3.56
CA HIS A 136 -4.15 25.04 -2.23
C HIS A 136 -3.41 26.36 -1.97
N GLY A 137 -4.14 27.37 -1.50
CA GLY A 137 -3.61 28.74 -1.32
C GLY A 137 -3.73 29.67 -2.54
N THR A 138 -4.38 29.21 -3.63
CA THR A 138 -4.65 30.00 -4.84
C THR A 138 -6.15 30.21 -5.07
N GLY A 139 -6.50 31.12 -5.99
CA GLY A 139 -7.90 31.35 -6.39
C GLY A 139 -8.56 30.13 -7.04
N ALA A 140 -7.76 29.26 -7.65
CA ALA A 140 -8.19 28.01 -8.29
C ALA A 140 -8.80 26.98 -7.31
N ALA A 141 -8.33 26.93 -6.05
CA ALA A 141 -8.77 25.91 -5.08
C ALA A 141 -10.28 25.95 -4.79
N LYS A 142 -10.88 27.14 -4.75
CA LYS A 142 -12.31 27.31 -4.43
C LYS A 142 -13.20 26.76 -5.55
N GLU A 143 -12.86 27.08 -6.80
CA GLU A 143 -13.60 26.59 -7.98
C GLU A 143 -13.46 25.09 -8.14
N TYR A 144 -12.25 24.56 -7.94
CA TYR A 144 -11.99 23.13 -7.93
C TYR A 144 -12.85 22.39 -6.89
N LEU A 145 -12.85 22.87 -5.62
CA LEU A 145 -13.72 22.30 -4.57
C LEU A 145 -15.21 22.47 -4.88
N GLY A 146 -15.59 23.48 -5.66
CA GLY A 146 -16.95 23.66 -6.16
C GLY A 146 -17.35 22.53 -7.12
N GLY A 147 -16.47 22.18 -8.05
CA GLY A 147 -16.64 21.06 -8.97
C GLY A 147 -16.71 19.72 -8.24
N VAL A 148 -15.75 19.47 -7.33
CA VAL A 148 -15.75 18.25 -6.48
C VAL A 148 -17.05 18.15 -5.69
N ARG A 149 -17.52 19.24 -5.06
CA ARG A 149 -18.74 19.22 -4.24
C ARG A 149 -19.99 18.87 -5.04
N LYS A 150 -20.06 19.29 -6.31
CA LYS A 150 -21.21 19.03 -7.19
C LYS A 150 -21.39 17.53 -7.43
N VAL A 151 -20.29 16.77 -7.58
CA VAL A 151 -20.34 15.33 -7.88
C VAL A 151 -20.20 14.48 -6.60
N ARG A 152 -19.27 14.85 -5.70
CA ARG A 152 -18.94 14.13 -4.46
C ARG A 152 -18.82 15.11 -3.27
N PRO A 153 -19.92 15.46 -2.58
CA PRO A 153 -19.88 16.45 -1.49
C PRO A 153 -19.00 16.04 -0.30
N GLU A 154 -18.93 14.74 0.02
CA GLU A 154 -18.08 14.23 1.12
C GLU A 154 -16.58 14.38 0.79
N TRP A 155 -16.18 14.20 -0.48
CA TRP A 155 -14.80 14.45 -0.92
C TRP A 155 -14.42 15.92 -0.71
N ALA A 156 -15.31 16.85 -1.06
CA ALA A 156 -15.05 18.28 -0.84
C ALA A 156 -14.86 18.64 0.65
N LYS A 157 -15.56 17.95 1.56
CA LYS A 157 -15.35 18.11 3.01
C LYS A 157 -14.00 17.55 3.43
N ALA A 158 -13.64 16.36 2.95
CA ALA A 158 -12.36 15.71 3.21
C ALA A 158 -11.17 16.52 2.73
N LEU A 159 -11.20 16.99 1.47
CA LEU A 159 -10.16 17.85 0.90
C LEU A 159 -10.04 19.17 1.66
N ARG A 160 -11.15 19.81 2.07
CA ARG A 160 -11.09 21.02 2.90
C ARG A 160 -10.46 20.76 4.27
N ALA A 161 -10.81 19.65 4.92
CA ALA A 161 -10.19 19.26 6.18
C ALA A 161 -8.67 19.04 6.00
N PHE A 162 -8.28 18.37 4.92
CA PHE A 162 -6.88 18.17 4.57
C PHE A 162 -6.15 19.49 4.28
N GLY A 163 -6.74 20.42 3.54
CA GLY A 163 -6.20 21.76 3.31
C GLY A 163 -5.98 22.55 4.59
N SER A 164 -6.82 22.34 5.61
CA SER A 164 -6.62 22.93 6.94
C SER A 164 -5.38 22.35 7.62
N THR A 165 -5.13 21.04 7.48
CA THR A 165 -3.92 20.37 7.98
C THR A 165 -2.67 20.85 7.23
N LEU A 166 -2.72 20.99 5.90
CA LEU A 166 -1.62 21.55 5.10
C LEU A 166 -1.27 22.98 5.55
N SER A 167 -2.30 23.81 5.74
CA SER A 167 -2.14 25.18 6.22
C SER A 167 -1.52 25.22 7.62
N ALA A 168 -1.90 24.27 8.49
CA ALA A 168 -1.30 24.14 9.81
C ALA A 168 0.18 23.75 9.73
N ALA A 169 0.53 22.75 8.94
CA ALA A 169 1.91 22.32 8.74
C ALA A 169 2.80 23.45 8.17
N LEU A 170 2.28 24.24 7.23
CA LEU A 170 3.01 25.36 6.62
C LEU A 170 3.25 26.54 7.57
N ARG A 171 2.41 26.73 8.60
CA ARG A 171 2.61 27.79 9.60
C ARG A 171 3.85 27.59 10.46
N ASP A 172 4.29 26.34 10.62
CA ASP A 172 5.46 26.00 11.43
C ASP A 172 6.79 26.43 10.76
N PHE A 173 6.75 26.79 9.47
CA PHE A 173 7.94 27.16 8.70
C PHE A 173 8.02 28.66 8.46
N SER A 174 9.18 29.26 8.72
CA SER A 174 9.49 30.65 8.35
C SER A 174 9.67 30.80 6.84
N THR A 175 9.53 32.01 6.30
CA THR A 175 9.78 32.27 4.87
C THR A 175 11.22 31.96 4.48
N VAL A 176 12.17 32.19 5.38
CA VAL A 176 13.58 31.81 5.18
C VAL A 176 13.71 30.30 5.00
N LYS A 177 13.03 29.49 5.83
CA LYS A 177 13.07 28.04 5.69
C LYS A 177 12.39 27.55 4.41
N LEU A 178 11.22 28.12 4.06
CA LEU A 178 10.50 27.79 2.83
C LEU A 178 11.33 28.08 1.56
N THR A 179 12.22 29.06 1.62
CA THR A 179 13.04 29.52 0.47
C THR A 179 14.48 29.00 0.52
N SER A 180 14.83 28.20 1.52
CA SER A 180 16.20 27.76 1.71
C SER A 180 16.63 26.79 0.61
N THR A 181 17.74 27.13 -0.05
CA THR A 181 18.38 26.31 -1.08
C THR A 181 19.67 25.65 -0.58
N GLN A 182 19.91 25.66 0.75
CA GLN A 182 21.13 25.14 1.35
C GLN A 182 21.17 23.60 1.28
N LEU A 183 22.30 23.03 0.88
CA LEU A 183 22.56 21.61 1.01
C LEU A 183 23.07 21.31 2.42
N GLN A 184 22.51 20.30 3.08
CA GLN A 184 22.96 19.84 4.40
C GLN A 184 23.67 18.49 4.28
N GLY A 185 24.92 18.41 4.74
CA GLY A 185 25.72 17.19 4.68
C GLY A 185 25.84 16.67 3.25
N ASP A 186 25.55 15.37 3.07
CA ASP A 186 25.59 14.69 1.77
C ASP A 186 24.26 14.75 1.00
N ALA A 187 23.30 15.58 1.45
CA ALA A 187 22.01 15.69 0.77
C ALA A 187 22.17 16.26 -0.64
N LYS A 188 21.52 15.61 -1.62
CA LYS A 188 21.51 16.04 -3.03
C LYS A 188 20.42 17.07 -3.36
N VAL A 189 19.52 17.34 -2.43
CA VAL A 189 18.41 18.30 -2.58
C VAL A 189 18.47 19.34 -1.46
N PRO A 190 17.99 20.57 -1.70
CA PRO A 190 17.96 21.60 -0.68
C PRO A 190 17.15 21.24 0.57
N ASP A 191 17.57 21.76 1.71
CA ASP A 191 16.90 21.56 2.99
C ASP A 191 15.47 22.15 3.05
N GLY A 192 15.21 23.26 2.35
CA GLY A 192 13.87 23.80 2.20
C GLY A 192 12.93 22.85 1.45
N TYR A 193 13.45 22.12 0.46
CA TYR A 193 12.72 21.08 -0.25
C TYR A 193 12.54 19.82 0.62
N LEU A 194 13.60 19.37 1.27
CA LEU A 194 13.59 18.17 2.13
C LEU A 194 12.65 18.32 3.33
N ASP A 195 12.73 19.45 4.05
CA ASP A 195 11.98 19.63 5.29
C ASP A 195 10.52 20.03 5.07
N VAL A 196 10.23 20.65 3.93
CA VAL A 196 8.90 21.19 3.61
C VAL A 196 8.22 20.36 2.52
N THR A 197 8.75 20.36 1.30
CA THR A 197 8.11 19.69 0.16
C THR A 197 7.96 18.20 0.40
N VAL A 198 9.01 17.50 0.80
CA VAL A 198 8.94 16.04 1.05
C VAL A 198 8.00 15.73 2.22
N ARG A 199 7.98 16.56 3.27
CA ARG A 199 7.05 16.40 4.40
C ARG A 199 5.59 16.55 3.98
N LEU A 200 5.29 17.54 3.14
CA LEU A 200 3.94 17.77 2.61
C LEU A 200 3.55 16.67 1.61
N ALA A 201 4.49 16.22 0.78
CA ALA A 201 4.28 15.14 -0.18
C ALA A 201 3.94 13.81 0.53
N ARG A 202 4.68 13.43 1.58
CA ARG A 202 4.35 12.27 2.42
C ARG A 202 2.94 12.34 3.02
N LEU A 203 2.50 13.55 3.40
CA LEU A 203 1.14 13.75 3.90
C LEU A 203 0.10 13.61 2.77
N ALA A 204 0.40 14.14 1.59
CA ALA A 204 -0.44 14.02 0.40
C ALA A 204 -0.58 12.56 -0.06
N ASP A 205 0.51 11.80 -0.17
CA ASP A 205 0.48 10.37 -0.52
C ASP A 205 -0.33 9.56 0.47
N ARG A 206 -0.16 9.82 1.77
CA ARG A 206 -0.95 9.14 2.81
C ARG A 206 -2.45 9.36 2.61
N VAL A 207 -2.86 10.57 2.25
CA VAL A 207 -4.27 10.91 2.01
C VAL A 207 -4.75 10.38 0.66
N ALA A 208 -3.90 10.42 -0.37
CA ALA A 208 -4.20 9.92 -1.70
C ALA A 208 -4.36 8.38 -1.74
N GLY A 209 -3.55 7.66 -0.94
CA GLY A 209 -3.65 6.21 -0.74
C GLY A 209 -4.76 5.79 0.22
N ALA A 210 -5.49 6.73 0.81
CA ALA A 210 -6.65 6.44 1.63
C ALA A 210 -7.88 6.12 0.78
N GLN A 211 -8.79 5.32 1.33
CA GLN A 211 -10.16 5.23 0.85
C GLN A 211 -10.84 6.58 1.07
N ALA A 212 -11.39 7.13 -0.01
CA ALA A 212 -12.15 8.37 0.08
C ALA A 212 -13.40 8.18 0.96
N PRO A 213 -13.69 9.08 1.92
CA PRO A 213 -14.86 8.95 2.76
C PRO A 213 -16.13 9.15 1.94
N THR A 214 -17.06 8.21 2.09
CA THR A 214 -18.38 8.19 1.46
C THR A 214 -19.51 8.43 2.45
N THR A 215 -19.26 8.19 3.73
CA THR A 215 -20.22 8.41 4.81
C THR A 215 -19.71 9.44 5.82
N ALA A 216 -20.63 9.99 6.63
CA ALA A 216 -20.28 10.93 7.69
C ALA A 216 -19.36 10.31 8.76
N GLU A 217 -19.49 9.01 9.03
CA GLU A 217 -18.65 8.32 10.01
C GLU A 217 -17.23 8.07 9.47
N GLU A 218 -17.12 7.63 8.22
CA GLU A 218 -15.83 7.53 7.51
C GLU A 218 -15.14 8.90 7.46
N PHE A 219 -15.89 9.98 7.23
CA PHE A 219 -15.33 11.34 7.28
C PHE A 219 -14.79 11.72 8.66
N LYS A 220 -15.49 11.37 9.76
CA LYS A 220 -14.98 11.62 11.11
C LYS A 220 -13.68 10.85 11.38
N GLN A 221 -13.63 9.58 10.98
CA GLN A 221 -12.44 8.75 11.11
C GLN A 221 -11.27 9.31 10.28
N PHE A 222 -11.54 9.69 9.03
CA PHE A 222 -10.60 10.37 8.16
C PHE A 222 -10.07 11.66 8.82
N ARG A 223 -10.95 12.52 9.35
CA ARG A 223 -10.52 13.75 10.04
C ARG A 223 -9.65 13.48 11.27
N ARG A 224 -9.92 12.43 12.04
CA ARG A 224 -9.06 12.00 13.16
C ARG A 224 -7.70 11.52 12.67
N SER A 225 -7.64 10.83 11.53
CA SER A 225 -6.38 10.35 10.94
C SER A 225 -5.43 11.47 10.50
N LEU A 226 -5.97 12.67 10.23
CA LEU A 226 -5.18 13.85 9.85
C LEU A 226 -4.51 14.54 11.05
N GLN A 227 -4.89 14.20 12.28
CA GLN A 227 -4.29 14.79 13.48
C GLN A 227 -2.89 14.20 13.73
N PRO A 228 -1.96 14.97 14.35
CA PRO A 228 -0.66 14.44 14.76
C PRO A 228 -0.83 13.19 15.65
N GLY A 229 -0.11 12.13 15.33
CA GLY A 229 -0.23 10.84 16.03
C GLY A 229 -1.51 10.04 15.75
N GLY A 230 -2.39 10.54 14.86
CA GLY A 230 -3.56 9.80 14.41
C GLY A 230 -3.20 8.52 13.66
N ARG A 231 -4.02 7.48 13.81
CA ARG A 231 -3.92 6.25 13.01
C ARG A 231 -4.04 6.62 11.52
N ARG A 232 -3.30 5.93 10.64
CA ARG A 232 -3.45 6.10 9.18
C ARG A 232 -4.93 5.93 8.78
N PRO A 233 -5.43 6.65 7.76
CA PRO A 233 -6.81 6.45 7.29
C PRO A 233 -6.98 5.05 6.68
N ALA A 234 -8.20 4.54 6.64
CA ALA A 234 -8.52 3.30 5.91
C ALA A 234 -8.05 3.41 4.45
N SER A 235 -7.47 2.35 3.91
CA SER A 235 -7.05 2.24 2.50
C SER A 235 -8.10 1.53 1.63
N GLY A 236 -8.91 0.66 2.25
CA GLY A 236 -9.94 -0.12 1.54
C GLY A 236 -9.39 -1.18 0.58
N VAL A 237 -8.08 -1.42 0.57
CA VAL A 237 -7.39 -2.39 -0.28
C VAL A 237 -6.40 -3.21 0.54
N PHE A 238 -6.15 -4.44 0.10
CA PHE A 238 -5.09 -5.26 0.69
C PHE A 238 -3.71 -4.72 0.34
N ALA A 239 -2.74 -4.93 1.23
CA ALA A 239 -1.33 -4.75 0.94
C ALA A 239 -0.88 -5.77 -0.11
N PRO A 240 0.12 -5.44 -0.96
CA PRO A 240 0.71 -6.43 -1.85
C PRO A 240 1.35 -7.56 -1.03
N LEU A 241 1.22 -8.80 -1.50
CA LEU A 241 1.92 -9.94 -0.89
C LEU A 241 3.40 -9.89 -1.26
N VAL A 242 4.27 -9.88 -0.26
CA VAL A 242 5.72 -9.93 -0.41
C VAL A 242 6.24 -11.09 0.41
N LEU A 243 6.76 -12.11 -0.27
CA LEU A 243 7.35 -13.27 0.37
C LEU A 243 8.77 -12.97 0.81
N ASP A 244 9.13 -13.45 2.00
CA ASP A 244 10.52 -13.49 2.41
C ASP A 244 11.27 -14.59 1.65
N THR A 245 12.23 -14.18 0.83
CA THR A 245 13.08 -15.08 0.04
C THR A 245 14.42 -15.36 0.72
N THR A 246 14.67 -14.77 1.89
CA THR A 246 15.94 -14.86 2.63
C THR A 246 15.95 -15.98 3.68
N LEU A 247 14.82 -16.65 3.91
CA LEU A 247 14.71 -17.73 4.89
C LEU A 247 15.58 -18.93 4.51
N GLU A 248 16.28 -19.47 5.49
CA GLU A 248 17.04 -20.71 5.35
C GLU A 248 16.18 -21.93 5.71
N TYR A 249 16.34 -23.00 4.94
CA TYR A 249 15.55 -24.22 5.09
C TYR A 249 16.39 -25.42 5.50
N ALA A 250 15.89 -26.18 6.47
CA ALA A 250 16.42 -27.49 6.84
C ALA A 250 15.52 -28.60 6.27
N SER A 251 16.14 -29.65 5.73
CA SER A 251 15.40 -30.87 5.39
C SER A 251 14.96 -31.55 6.68
N ILE A 252 13.64 -31.68 6.86
CA ILE A 252 13.10 -32.62 7.82
C ILE A 252 13.25 -34.00 7.19
N HIS A 253 13.92 -34.92 7.89
CA HIS A 253 14.03 -36.29 7.41
C HIS A 253 12.61 -36.80 7.14
N PRO A 254 12.29 -37.17 5.89
CA PRO A 254 10.95 -37.65 5.60
C PRO A 254 10.80 -38.96 6.37
N ARG A 255 10.01 -38.96 7.45
CA ARG A 255 9.53 -40.21 8.07
C ARG A 255 8.58 -40.92 7.12
N MET A 256 9.03 -41.32 5.92
CA MET A 256 8.23 -41.90 4.84
C MET A 256 6.78 -41.32 4.79
N GLY A 257 6.69 -40.01 4.99
CA GLY A 257 5.48 -39.36 5.44
C GLY A 257 4.71 -38.92 4.21
N GLY A 258 3.68 -39.69 3.88
CA GLY A 258 2.88 -39.50 2.67
C GLY A 258 2.55 -40.83 2.01
N ARG A 259 3.30 -41.90 2.26
CA ARG A 259 3.01 -43.25 1.75
C ARG A 259 2.70 -44.19 2.90
N ARG A 260 1.46 -44.16 3.39
CA ARG A 260 0.98 -45.22 4.29
C ARG A 260 0.75 -46.48 3.46
N ARG A 261 1.47 -47.54 3.81
CA ARG A 261 1.26 -48.87 3.26
C ARG A 261 0.18 -49.54 4.09
N THR A 262 -1.00 -49.75 3.50
CA THR A 262 -2.08 -50.48 4.16
C THR A 262 -2.14 -51.89 3.59
N ALA A 263 -2.19 -52.88 4.49
CA ALA A 263 -2.38 -54.28 4.10
C ALA A 263 -3.79 -54.45 3.49
N GLN A 264 -3.89 -55.19 2.38
CA GLN A 264 -5.12 -55.46 1.64
C GLN A 264 -5.19 -56.94 1.25
N VAL A 265 -6.41 -57.49 1.17
CA VAL A 265 -6.65 -58.88 0.74
C VAL A 265 -6.42 -59.06 -0.76
N SER A 266 -6.58 -57.99 -1.55
CA SER A 266 -6.36 -57.98 -3.00
C SER A 266 -5.52 -56.79 -3.44
N GLY A 267 -4.77 -56.93 -4.54
CA GLY A 267 -3.95 -55.87 -5.11
C GLY A 267 -3.09 -56.35 -6.29
N THR A 268 -2.45 -55.41 -7.00
CA THR A 268 -1.63 -55.68 -8.19
C THR A 268 -0.12 -55.68 -7.91
N GLY A 269 0.30 -55.46 -6.66
CA GLY A 269 1.70 -55.48 -6.25
C GLY A 269 2.21 -56.87 -5.86
N ARG A 270 3.51 -57.01 -5.61
CA ARG A 270 4.09 -58.27 -5.09
C ARG A 270 3.44 -58.65 -3.75
N PRO A 271 2.85 -59.84 -3.62
CA PRO A 271 2.23 -60.28 -2.37
C PRO A 271 3.28 -60.60 -1.30
N HIS A 272 2.93 -60.30 -0.05
CA HIS A 272 3.61 -60.69 1.17
C HIS A 272 3.07 -62.04 1.62
N LEU A 273 3.64 -63.12 1.08
CA LEU A 273 3.16 -64.49 1.31
C LEU A 273 3.30 -64.92 2.78
N ASP A 274 4.22 -64.32 3.54
CA ASP A 274 4.33 -64.48 4.98
C ASP A 274 3.01 -64.21 5.71
N ARG A 275 2.22 -63.25 5.21
CA ARG A 275 0.93 -62.87 5.82
C ARG A 275 -0.21 -63.84 5.56
N LEU A 276 -0.08 -64.79 4.65
CA LEU A 276 -1.09 -65.85 4.48
C LEU A 276 -1.24 -66.69 5.75
N LEU A 277 -0.14 -66.87 6.48
CA LEU A 277 -0.09 -67.69 7.69
C LEU A 277 -0.22 -66.85 8.97
N THR A 278 0.20 -65.58 8.93
CA THR A 278 0.28 -64.74 10.14
C THR A 278 -0.81 -63.68 10.27
N ASP A 279 -1.48 -63.28 9.18
CA ASP A 279 -2.60 -62.32 9.24
C ASP A 279 -3.94 -63.08 9.13
N PRO A 280 -4.78 -63.09 10.18
CA PRO A 280 -6.09 -63.77 10.18
C PRO A 280 -7.02 -63.32 9.04
N HIS A 281 -6.79 -62.12 8.51
CA HIS A 281 -7.57 -61.56 7.40
C HIS A 281 -6.87 -61.73 6.03
N GLN A 282 -5.76 -62.46 5.97
CA GLN A 282 -5.00 -62.78 4.75
C GLN A 282 -4.70 -61.55 3.87
N ARG A 283 -4.34 -60.43 4.49
CA ARG A 283 -4.03 -59.17 3.78
C ARG A 283 -2.61 -59.19 3.20
N ILE A 284 -2.44 -59.99 2.14
CA ILE A 284 -1.14 -60.25 1.51
C ILE A 284 -0.67 -59.13 0.58
N PHE A 285 -1.54 -58.24 0.12
CA PHE A 285 -1.15 -57.13 -0.75
C PHE A 285 -0.93 -55.84 0.04
N THR A 286 -0.12 -54.94 -0.52
CA THR A 286 0.10 -53.62 0.06
C THR A 286 -0.41 -52.54 -0.89
N ARG A 287 -1.37 -51.75 -0.44
CA ARG A 287 -1.78 -50.52 -1.14
C ARG A 287 -0.99 -49.35 -0.59
N ARG A 288 -0.32 -48.60 -1.48
CA ARG A 288 0.23 -47.29 -1.13
C ARG A 288 -0.93 -46.29 -1.11
N ARG A 289 -1.28 -45.79 0.07
CA ARG A 289 -2.19 -44.65 0.21
C ARG A 289 -1.35 -43.40 0.28
N VAL A 290 -1.49 -42.53 -0.73
CA VAL A 290 -0.98 -41.17 -0.67
C VAL A 290 -1.91 -40.42 0.28
N GLY A 291 -1.40 -39.95 1.42
CA GLY A 291 -2.16 -39.07 2.31
C GLY A 291 -2.54 -37.79 1.54
N PRO A 292 -3.71 -37.17 1.81
CA PRO A 292 -4.00 -35.86 1.25
C PRO A 292 -2.90 -34.89 1.69
N GLY A 293 -2.29 -34.19 0.74
CA GLY A 293 -1.46 -33.04 1.09
C GLY A 293 -2.34 -31.89 1.60
N ALA A 294 -1.71 -30.89 2.17
CA ALA A 294 -2.40 -29.71 2.65
C ALA A 294 -1.53 -28.47 2.44
N VAL A 295 -2.21 -27.36 2.16
CA VAL A 295 -1.64 -26.02 2.26
C VAL A 295 -2.30 -25.35 3.45
N VAL A 296 -1.51 -24.96 4.44
CA VAL A 296 -1.97 -24.32 5.66
C VAL A 296 -1.55 -22.86 5.62
N VAL A 297 -2.52 -21.97 5.73
CA VAL A 297 -2.31 -20.52 5.79
C VAL A 297 -2.56 -20.10 7.23
N ILE A 298 -1.60 -19.42 7.84
CA ILE A 298 -1.64 -19.04 9.25
C ILE A 298 -1.59 -17.53 9.36
N ASP A 299 -2.65 -16.97 9.90
CA ASP A 299 -2.70 -15.59 10.33
C ASP A 299 -1.81 -15.40 11.56
N GLN A 300 -0.73 -14.63 11.41
CA GLN A 300 0.18 -14.27 12.50
C GLN A 300 -0.06 -12.83 12.99
N SER A 301 -1.20 -12.22 12.67
CA SER A 301 -1.49 -10.86 13.14
C SER A 301 -1.83 -10.82 14.63
N GLY A 302 -1.42 -9.73 15.30
CA GLY A 302 -1.75 -9.48 16.71
C GLY A 302 -1.15 -10.50 17.68
N SER A 303 -2.01 -11.21 18.43
CA SER A 303 -1.61 -12.19 19.44
C SER A 303 -1.43 -13.61 18.90
N MET A 304 -1.57 -13.82 17.58
CA MET A 304 -1.53 -15.13 16.93
C MET A 304 -0.10 -15.53 16.55
N ASP A 305 0.84 -15.46 17.50
CA ASP A 305 2.20 -15.92 17.22
C ASP A 305 2.24 -17.45 17.07
N ILE A 306 3.22 -17.96 16.32
CA ILE A 306 3.36 -19.40 16.08
C ILE A 306 4.56 -19.91 16.88
N PRO A 307 4.34 -20.58 18.03
CA PRO A 307 5.40 -21.27 18.72
C PRO A 307 6.00 -22.36 17.82
N GLU A 308 7.33 -22.46 17.82
CA GLU A 308 8.05 -23.48 17.06
C GLU A 308 7.54 -24.90 17.37
N ALA A 309 7.21 -25.16 18.63
CA ALA A 309 6.68 -26.44 19.09
C ALA A 309 5.33 -26.80 18.43
N GLU A 310 4.45 -25.82 18.21
CA GLU A 310 3.16 -26.06 17.56
C GLU A 310 3.33 -26.34 16.06
N LEU A 311 4.23 -25.61 15.39
CA LEU A 311 4.57 -25.90 14.00
C LEU A 311 5.15 -27.32 13.88
N GLN A 312 6.05 -27.70 14.79
CA GLN A 312 6.63 -29.04 14.79
C GLN A 312 5.57 -30.13 14.97
N ALA A 313 4.63 -29.94 15.90
CA ALA A 313 3.52 -30.86 16.11
C ALA A 313 2.63 -31.00 14.85
N LEU A 314 2.40 -29.90 14.12
CA LEU A 314 1.68 -29.93 12.84
C LEU A 314 2.44 -30.73 11.78
N LEU A 315 3.76 -30.50 11.64
CA LEU A 315 4.60 -31.19 10.66
C LEU A 315 4.69 -32.70 10.93
N ASP A 316 4.69 -33.10 12.20
CA ASP A 316 4.63 -34.50 12.62
C ASP A 316 3.25 -35.14 12.32
N ALA A 317 2.17 -34.38 12.51
CA ALA A 317 0.81 -34.85 12.28
C ALA A 317 0.44 -34.93 10.79
N VAL A 318 0.95 -34.01 9.96
CA VAL A 318 0.67 -33.89 8.53
C VAL A 318 1.98 -33.81 7.74
N PRO A 319 2.65 -34.95 7.49
CA PRO A 319 3.92 -34.93 6.79
C PRO A 319 3.81 -34.41 5.35
N GLY A 320 4.71 -33.50 4.97
CA GLY A 320 4.76 -32.91 3.63
C GLY A 320 3.76 -31.77 3.40
N VAL A 321 3.13 -31.27 4.47
CA VAL A 321 2.31 -30.04 4.44
C VAL A 321 3.15 -28.84 3.98
N THR A 322 2.52 -27.95 3.22
CA THR A 322 3.05 -26.62 2.91
C THR A 322 2.41 -25.62 3.88
N VAL A 323 3.20 -24.84 4.59
CA VAL A 323 2.73 -23.90 5.63
C VAL A 323 3.23 -22.50 5.32
N ILE A 324 2.30 -21.54 5.31
CA ILE A 324 2.57 -20.12 5.05
C ILE A 324 2.05 -19.32 6.24
N GLY A 325 2.93 -18.59 6.89
CA GLY A 325 2.57 -17.57 7.88
C GLY A 325 2.50 -16.20 7.22
N TYR A 326 1.60 -15.33 7.67
CA TYR A 326 1.53 -13.96 7.17
C TYR A 326 1.16 -12.97 8.27
N SER A 327 1.61 -11.73 8.13
CA SER A 327 1.20 -10.60 8.96
C SER A 327 1.60 -9.30 8.28
N HIS A 328 0.91 -8.19 8.56
CA HIS A 328 1.22 -6.93 7.90
C HIS A 328 1.14 -5.76 8.87
N ARG A 329 2.20 -4.95 8.98
CA ARG A 329 2.14 -3.73 9.78
C ARG A 329 1.78 -2.53 8.91
N PRO A 330 0.80 -1.72 9.35
CA PRO A 330 0.44 -0.49 8.67
C PRO A 330 1.63 0.42 8.46
N GLY A 331 1.95 0.68 7.20
CA GLY A 331 3.02 1.59 6.82
C GLY A 331 4.41 1.00 6.70
N ASP A 332 4.52 -0.32 6.69
CA ASP A 332 5.73 -0.98 6.19
C ASP A 332 6.05 -0.48 4.78
N ALA A 333 7.34 -0.31 4.50
CA ALA A 333 7.80 0.16 3.21
C ALA A 333 7.47 -0.85 2.10
N VAL A 334 7.31 -0.36 0.88
CA VAL A 334 7.12 -1.21 -0.30
C VAL A 334 8.27 -2.22 -0.39
N GLY A 335 7.94 -3.50 -0.50
CA GLY A 335 8.92 -4.58 -0.60
C GLY A 335 9.39 -5.18 0.73
N GLN A 336 8.90 -4.72 1.88
CA GLN A 336 9.11 -5.46 3.13
C GLN A 336 8.32 -6.78 3.13
N PRO A 337 8.95 -7.92 3.48
CA PRO A 337 8.24 -9.19 3.57
C PRO A 337 7.10 -9.15 4.59
N ASN A 338 5.94 -9.68 4.17
CA ASN A 338 4.72 -9.79 4.99
C ASN A 338 4.12 -11.21 4.96
N ALA A 339 4.84 -12.16 4.36
CA ALA A 339 4.51 -13.57 4.36
C ALA A 339 5.78 -14.44 4.31
N TRP A 340 5.71 -15.59 4.98
CA TRP A 340 6.84 -16.50 5.19
C TRP A 340 6.41 -17.93 4.90
N LEU A 341 7.16 -18.61 4.03
CA LEU A 341 6.97 -20.03 3.79
C LEU A 341 7.67 -20.81 4.90
N LEU A 342 6.92 -21.18 5.94
CA LEU A 342 7.43 -21.81 7.16
C LEU A 342 7.82 -23.28 6.94
N ALA A 343 7.09 -23.95 6.06
CA ALA A 343 7.41 -25.30 5.63
C ALA A 343 6.94 -25.55 4.20
N ASP A 344 7.71 -26.34 3.46
CA ASP A 344 7.29 -26.84 2.15
C ASP A 344 7.77 -28.27 1.97
N ARG A 345 6.81 -29.20 1.90
CA ARG A 345 7.02 -30.57 1.36
C ARG A 345 8.22 -31.32 1.96
N GLY A 346 8.39 -31.22 3.27
CA GLY A 346 9.47 -31.90 4.00
C GLY A 346 10.71 -31.05 4.26
N CYS A 347 10.70 -29.78 3.85
CA CYS A 347 11.61 -28.75 4.32
C CYS A 347 10.90 -27.83 5.29
N ARG A 348 11.63 -27.28 6.26
CA ARG A 348 11.12 -26.29 7.23
C ARG A 348 12.11 -25.13 7.32
N ALA A 349 11.58 -23.91 7.45
CA ALA A 349 12.39 -22.75 7.79
C ALA A 349 13.08 -22.98 9.14
N GLN A 350 14.34 -22.59 9.24
CA GLN A 350 15.11 -22.70 10.49
C GLN A 350 14.64 -21.68 11.52
N SER A 351 14.40 -20.45 11.07
CA SER A 351 13.86 -19.34 11.84
C SER A 351 12.90 -18.55 10.97
N TRP A 352 11.93 -17.87 11.59
CA TRP A 352 11.04 -16.93 10.92
C TRP A 352 10.72 -15.78 11.89
N PRO A 353 10.32 -14.60 11.36
CA PRO A 353 9.90 -13.49 12.22
C PRO A 353 8.64 -13.83 13.02
N THR A 354 8.56 -13.30 14.23
CA THR A 354 7.28 -13.24 14.95
C THR A 354 6.34 -12.29 14.20
N GLY A 355 5.04 -12.58 14.26
CA GLY A 355 4.04 -11.81 13.55
C GLY A 355 4.10 -10.31 13.85
N ASN A 356 3.90 -9.50 12.81
CA ASN A 356 3.74 -8.07 12.91
C ASN A 356 2.29 -7.79 13.35
N VAL A 357 2.10 -6.97 14.40
CA VAL A 357 0.85 -6.76 15.16
C VAL A 357 -0.44 -6.50 14.34
N GLY A 358 -0.36 -6.21 13.03
CA GLY A 358 -1.51 -5.92 12.17
C GLY A 358 -1.80 -6.99 11.11
N ASN A 359 -2.96 -6.82 10.47
CA ASN A 359 -3.37 -7.58 9.29
C ASN A 359 -3.48 -6.64 8.06
N GLY A 360 -3.68 -7.20 6.87
CA GLY A 360 -3.86 -6.45 5.63
C GLY A 360 -3.55 -7.23 4.36
N VAL A 361 -3.26 -8.54 4.43
CA VAL A 361 -2.82 -9.35 3.28
C VAL A 361 -3.61 -10.66 3.10
N ASP A 362 -4.73 -10.83 3.82
CA ASP A 362 -5.55 -12.07 3.81
C ASP A 362 -5.93 -12.55 2.40
N GLY A 363 -6.50 -11.66 1.59
CA GLY A 363 -6.94 -12.00 0.24
C GLY A 363 -5.77 -12.45 -0.64
N PRO A 364 -4.71 -11.63 -0.79
CA PRO A 364 -3.51 -11.99 -1.52
C PRO A 364 -2.87 -13.31 -1.07
N VAL A 365 -2.70 -13.55 0.24
CA VAL A 365 -2.07 -14.79 0.73
C VAL A 365 -2.94 -16.02 0.46
N LEU A 366 -4.27 -15.91 0.59
CA LEU A 366 -5.19 -17.00 0.24
C LEU A 366 -5.12 -17.35 -1.25
N ARG A 367 -5.05 -16.35 -2.13
CA ARG A 367 -4.89 -16.59 -3.58
C ARG A 367 -3.55 -17.27 -3.89
N TYR A 368 -2.48 -16.83 -3.23
CA TYR A 368 -1.16 -17.45 -3.37
C TYR A 368 -1.17 -18.92 -2.89
N ALA A 369 -1.75 -19.19 -1.72
CA ALA A 369 -1.89 -20.53 -1.16
C ALA A 369 -2.69 -21.48 -2.07
N LEU A 370 -3.76 -20.98 -2.68
CA LEU A 370 -4.53 -21.74 -3.68
C LEU A 370 -3.70 -22.12 -4.90
N GLY A 371 -2.71 -21.29 -5.29
CA GLY A 371 -1.77 -21.60 -6.36
C GLY A 371 -0.72 -22.67 -6.01
N LEU A 372 -0.43 -22.86 -4.73
CA LEU A 372 0.53 -23.89 -4.26
C LEU A 372 -0.08 -25.29 -4.16
N ARG A 373 -1.41 -25.37 -4.17
CA ARG A 373 -2.22 -26.57 -4.01
C ARG A 373 -2.09 -27.52 -5.20
N ARG A 374 -1.85 -28.82 -4.96
CA ARG A 374 -1.97 -29.88 -5.97
C ARG A 374 -3.42 -30.39 -6.07
N ASP A 375 -3.76 -31.16 -7.11
CA ASP A 375 -5.12 -31.64 -7.43
C ASP A 375 -5.94 -32.28 -6.29
N ARG A 376 -5.29 -32.68 -5.19
CA ARG A 376 -5.94 -33.28 -4.00
C ARG A 376 -5.57 -32.61 -2.68
N ASP A 377 -4.78 -31.55 -2.73
CA ASP A 377 -4.40 -30.85 -1.51
C ASP A 377 -5.60 -30.06 -1.01
N ARG A 378 -5.80 -30.06 0.31
CA ARG A 378 -6.79 -29.19 0.96
C ARG A 378 -6.13 -27.90 1.40
N VAL A 379 -6.90 -26.82 1.44
CA VAL A 379 -6.44 -25.55 2.02
C VAL A 379 -7.12 -25.35 3.36
N VAL A 380 -6.33 -25.08 4.38
CA VAL A 380 -6.80 -24.77 5.74
C VAL A 380 -6.30 -23.38 6.09
N TRP A 381 -7.19 -22.51 6.57
CA TRP A 381 -6.86 -21.18 7.03
C TRP A 381 -7.05 -21.09 8.54
N VAL A 382 -5.95 -20.89 9.24
CA VAL A 382 -5.91 -20.68 10.69
C VAL A 382 -6.05 -19.17 10.94
N THR A 383 -7.19 -18.73 11.45
CA THR A 383 -7.50 -17.29 11.62
C THR A 383 -8.59 -17.07 12.67
N ASP A 384 -8.64 -15.86 13.23
CA ASP A 384 -9.77 -15.36 14.03
C ASP A 384 -10.91 -14.75 13.16
N GLY A 385 -10.68 -14.62 11.85
CA GLY A 385 -11.61 -14.10 10.86
C GLY A 385 -11.77 -12.58 10.85
N GLN A 386 -10.83 -11.83 11.45
CA GLN A 386 -10.76 -10.37 11.38
C GLN A 386 -9.97 -9.92 10.14
N VAL A 387 -10.66 -9.72 9.03
CA VAL A 387 -10.06 -9.16 7.81
C VAL A 387 -9.97 -7.63 7.90
N THR A 388 -8.80 -7.11 7.57
CA THR A 388 -8.51 -5.67 7.53
C THR A 388 -7.85 -5.26 6.21
N ASP A 389 -7.80 -3.95 5.96
CA ASP A 389 -7.09 -3.36 4.82
C ASP A 389 -5.59 -3.14 5.13
N SER A 390 -4.82 -2.61 4.18
CA SER A 390 -3.38 -2.36 4.35
C SER A 390 -2.99 -1.37 5.46
N ASN A 391 -3.96 -0.62 5.99
CA ASN A 391 -3.76 0.26 7.15
C ASN A 391 -4.40 -0.31 8.42
N ASP A 392 -4.71 -1.61 8.40
CA ASP A 392 -5.29 -2.40 9.49
C ASP A 392 -6.70 -1.92 9.91
N HIS A 393 -7.46 -1.35 8.98
CA HIS A 393 -8.86 -1.01 9.22
C HIS A 393 -9.79 -2.14 8.81
N PRO A 394 -10.79 -2.48 9.65
CA PRO A 394 -11.92 -3.30 9.26
C PRO A 394 -12.52 -2.90 7.92
N ASN A 395 -12.68 -3.86 6.99
CA ASN A 395 -13.32 -3.59 5.71
C ASN A 395 -14.28 -4.70 5.29
N GLU A 396 -15.54 -4.34 5.05
CA GLU A 396 -16.59 -5.30 4.69
C GLU A 396 -16.41 -5.90 3.30
N ARG A 397 -15.98 -5.10 2.33
CA ARG A 397 -15.76 -5.56 0.95
C ARG A 397 -14.63 -6.58 0.89
N LEU A 398 -13.53 -6.32 1.60
CA LEU A 398 -12.40 -7.25 1.71
C LEU A 398 -12.81 -8.54 2.45
N SER A 399 -13.62 -8.41 3.51
CA SER A 399 -14.17 -9.57 4.24
C SER A 399 -15.04 -10.44 3.32
N GLU A 400 -15.91 -9.81 2.52
CA GLU A 400 -16.74 -10.49 1.53
C GLU A 400 -15.90 -11.19 0.46
N GLU A 401 -14.84 -10.54 -0.02
CA GLU A 401 -13.91 -11.15 -0.98
C GLU A 401 -13.26 -12.43 -0.42
N CYS A 402 -12.72 -12.38 0.80
CA CYS A 402 -12.13 -13.55 1.44
C CYS A 402 -13.19 -14.64 1.70
N ALA A 403 -14.40 -14.30 2.13
CA ALA A 403 -15.47 -15.26 2.33
C ALA A 403 -15.88 -15.97 1.01
N ARG A 404 -15.88 -15.25 -0.13
CA ARG A 404 -16.08 -15.88 -1.45
C ARG A 404 -14.95 -16.83 -1.82
N LEU A 405 -13.68 -16.47 -1.54
CA LEU A 405 -12.53 -17.37 -1.76
C LEU A 405 -12.66 -18.65 -0.94
N VAL A 406 -13.03 -18.52 0.33
CA VAL A 406 -13.25 -19.64 1.26
C VAL A 406 -14.33 -20.57 0.74
N ARG A 407 -15.51 -20.04 0.42
CA ARG A 407 -16.65 -20.84 -0.06
C ARG A 407 -16.36 -21.51 -1.40
N ARG A 408 -15.87 -20.75 -2.38
CA ARG A 408 -15.62 -21.23 -3.75
C ARG A 408 -14.59 -22.36 -3.79
N ASN A 409 -13.55 -22.28 -2.96
CA ASN A 409 -12.45 -23.24 -2.96
C ASN A 409 -12.53 -24.27 -1.83
N GLN A 410 -13.62 -24.26 -1.06
CA GLN A 410 -13.85 -25.16 0.10
C GLN A 410 -12.68 -25.11 1.09
N ILE A 411 -12.21 -23.90 1.42
CA ILE A 411 -11.16 -23.69 2.41
C ILE A 411 -11.72 -23.97 3.80
N SER A 412 -11.04 -24.80 4.58
CA SER A 412 -11.43 -25.08 5.97
C SER A 412 -10.94 -23.95 6.89
N LEU A 413 -11.82 -23.40 7.72
CA LEU A 413 -11.46 -22.42 8.75
C LEU A 413 -11.25 -23.12 10.09
N VAL A 414 -10.14 -22.79 10.75
CA VAL A 414 -9.81 -23.28 12.10
C VAL A 414 -9.22 -22.15 12.94
N ARG A 415 -9.30 -22.24 14.27
CA ARG A 415 -8.78 -21.18 15.15
C ARG A 415 -7.35 -21.43 15.61
N THR A 416 -6.95 -22.70 15.68
CA THR A 416 -5.65 -23.11 16.21
C THR A 416 -4.96 -24.13 15.30
N LEU A 417 -3.63 -24.23 15.40
CA LEU A 417 -2.87 -25.22 14.62
C LEU A 417 -3.25 -26.66 14.96
N SER A 418 -3.65 -26.91 16.21
CA SER A 418 -4.08 -28.23 16.68
C SER A 418 -5.32 -28.77 15.94
N GLU A 419 -6.18 -27.88 15.44
CA GLU A 419 -7.41 -28.19 14.71
C GLU A 419 -7.18 -28.56 13.23
N VAL A 420 -6.00 -28.26 12.69
CA VAL A 420 -5.67 -28.49 11.27
C VAL A 420 -5.75 -29.98 10.92
N ALA A 421 -5.04 -30.85 11.63
CA ALA A 421 -5.02 -32.28 11.33
C ALA A 421 -6.40 -32.96 11.43
N PRO A 422 -7.26 -32.65 12.43
CA PRO A 422 -8.66 -33.04 12.45
C PRO A 422 -9.46 -32.56 11.23
N SER A 423 -9.32 -31.28 10.85
CA SER A 423 -10.09 -30.68 9.74
C SER A 423 -9.83 -31.36 8.39
N LEU A 424 -8.60 -31.85 8.17
CA LEU A 424 -8.22 -32.56 6.94
C LEU A 424 -8.93 -33.92 6.78
N ARG A 425 -9.42 -34.51 7.89
CA ARG A 425 -10.09 -35.83 7.88
C ARG A 425 -11.61 -35.71 7.67
N ALA A 426 -12.20 -34.56 7.96
CA ALA A 426 -13.64 -34.32 7.82
C ALA A 426 -14.03 -34.03 6.36
N VAL A 427 -15.13 -34.61 5.88
CA VAL A 427 -15.64 -34.37 4.50
C VAL A 427 -16.62 -33.18 4.52
N GLY A 428 -16.38 -32.18 3.67
CA GLY A 428 -17.20 -30.95 3.57
C GLY A 428 -16.56 -29.71 4.20
N VAL A 429 -17.15 -28.53 3.94
CA VAL A 429 -16.86 -27.28 4.67
C VAL A 429 -17.50 -27.42 6.05
N GLN A 430 -16.80 -28.03 7.00
CA GLN A 430 -17.15 -27.97 8.42
C GLN A 430 -16.07 -27.20 9.15
N GLY A 431 -16.47 -26.08 9.73
CA GLY A 431 -15.81 -25.38 10.81
C GLY A 431 -16.87 -25.01 11.87
N PRO A 432 -16.48 -24.62 13.08
CA PRO A 432 -17.32 -24.35 14.26
C PRO A 432 -18.41 -23.29 14.02
N ASN A 433 -19.18 -22.92 15.06
CA ASN A 433 -20.16 -21.85 14.99
C ASN A 433 -19.55 -20.67 14.22
N LEU A 434 -20.01 -20.37 12.99
CA LEU A 434 -19.36 -19.39 12.10
C LEU A 434 -19.20 -18.03 12.80
N GLU A 435 -19.99 -17.76 13.83
CA GLU A 435 -19.87 -16.64 14.75
C GLU A 435 -18.48 -16.47 15.36
N ASP A 436 -17.72 -17.55 15.54
CA ASP A 436 -16.38 -17.54 16.13
C ASP A 436 -15.30 -16.98 15.19
N PHE A 437 -15.61 -16.83 13.90
CA PHE A 437 -14.71 -16.29 12.86
C PHE A 437 -15.03 -14.85 12.47
N GLY A 438 -15.47 -14.05 13.43
CA GLY A 438 -15.54 -12.60 13.27
C GLY A 438 -16.30 -12.13 12.03
N ARG A 439 -15.65 -11.34 11.18
CA ARG A 439 -16.28 -10.75 9.98
C ARG A 439 -16.48 -11.79 8.88
N ILE A 440 -15.50 -12.66 8.68
CA ILE A 440 -15.56 -13.72 7.67
C ILE A 440 -16.72 -14.67 7.95
N GLY A 441 -16.85 -15.07 9.21
CA GLY A 441 -17.96 -15.88 9.69
C GLY A 441 -19.34 -15.29 9.38
N ARG A 442 -19.53 -13.99 9.66
CA ARG A 442 -20.76 -13.27 9.30
C ARG A 442 -21.02 -13.28 7.80
N LYS A 443 -20.00 -13.00 6.97
CA LYS A 443 -20.14 -13.00 5.50
C LYS A 443 -20.40 -14.38 4.92
N LEU A 444 -19.81 -15.44 5.47
CA LEU A 444 -20.09 -16.81 5.04
C LEU A 444 -21.54 -17.22 5.31
N ARG A 445 -22.16 -16.73 6.39
CA ARG A 445 -23.60 -16.93 6.65
C ARG A 445 -24.49 -16.19 5.67
N GLU A 446 -24.14 -14.96 5.27
CA GLU A 446 -24.91 -14.20 4.27
C GLU A 446 -24.98 -14.90 2.91
N PHE A 447 -23.97 -15.70 2.56
CA PHE A 447 -23.98 -16.48 1.32
C PHE A 447 -24.72 -17.82 1.44
N GLY A 448 -24.90 -18.33 2.66
CA GLY A 448 -25.51 -19.63 2.97
C GLY A 448 -26.99 -19.60 2.66
#